data_AF-A0A812LHC7-F1
#
_entry.id   AF-A0A812LHC7-F1
#
_cell.length_a   1.000
_cell.length_b   1.000
_cell.length_c   1.000
_cell.angle_alpha   90.00
_cell.angle_beta   90.00
_cell.angle_gamma   90.00
#
_symmetry.space_group_name_H-M   'P 1'
#
loop_
_entity.id
_entity.type
_entity.pdbx_description
1 polymer ?
#
loop_
_entity_poly.entity_id
_entity_poly.type
_entity_poly.pdbx_seq_one_letter_code
_entity_poly.pdbx_strand_id
1 'polypeptide(L)'
;MPKTKKKSKKQLEDELQKAAEEQRRHEEKERLFKLEEDALAAHRERLEIELEGKNRVLEAERLEEEQEIVARMKGERKRCLDYEQSKLQEKIEWQKFVSCTSRPNVMFESEITTYVTMVREEKSDRESMESAIEKCKAAEEVVGDLLELYCKACEEGDVIRQDWCMHYIAEIRELEIELIDAATAHLLLYIEKQEANTYSQVYLQWGNAIDALKVGFWGHLQSKGFRAKSIEHSKIQIGLDLPKAIQMQSAGHCIGVRSLYTTFDSAQGKDPQMGIGGMIRVDLLSIPPFSKKVKGWTIRQVPAPGKELMKLPYPNTEHTTASTAIAAPCKIDYKVPAHVLVSKSPVVSWWDASLERWSTEGISEITWEEDTRKISFFTARLASFSITQERHIDLPYKHWNMRPCDDLTVELTVQAARYELRFMISEDGLRLKGPQMPELLDVMFEAGSGEAGGLSGRRPRVRSPATLLNELRECGLNLMPKNSDADQLEGYTPKHPETQARAYSDLSEIAAYYDIASSVHNKDLPAERALVRIRENELHEVFNPMDPDGDADYQALMFFPDKCCFVQSLEGISPCREAMAPGHVTHSSLYLCFDKHPSPGPAHSEQLQRLEVTTSTVRFVEAVRQTMQLMHLLSFV
;
A
#
# COMPACT_ATOMS: atom_id res chain seq x y z
N MET A 1 -65.44 32.09 -60.19
CA MET A 1 -64.15 32.18 -60.89
C MET A 1 -64.10 33.46 -61.73
N PRO A 2 -63.09 34.33 -61.58
CA PRO A 2 -62.70 35.22 -62.66
C PRO A 2 -61.36 34.78 -63.27
N LYS A 3 -61.30 34.81 -64.60
CA LYS A 3 -60.20 34.38 -65.47
C LYS A 3 -58.91 35.17 -65.19
N THR A 4 -57.82 34.48 -64.92
CA THR A 4 -56.47 35.06 -64.81
C THR A 4 -55.90 35.40 -66.19
N LYS A 5 -55.63 36.69 -66.43
CA LYS A 5 -54.86 37.18 -67.58
C LYS A 5 -53.42 36.65 -67.48
N LYS A 6 -52.91 36.02 -68.55
CA LYS A 6 -51.48 35.70 -68.70
C LYS A 6 -50.68 37.01 -68.72
N LYS A 7 -49.82 37.21 -67.72
CA LYS A 7 -48.89 38.37 -67.62
C LYS A 7 -47.92 38.36 -68.80
N SER A 8 -47.56 39.55 -69.30
CA SER A 8 -46.59 39.72 -70.40
C SER A 8 -45.17 39.36 -69.96
N LYS A 9 -44.30 38.86 -70.87
CA LYS A 9 -42.91 38.47 -70.56
C LYS A 9 -42.14 39.57 -69.80
N LYS A 10 -42.36 40.84 -70.16
CA LYS A 10 -41.77 42.02 -69.50
C LYS A 10 -42.31 42.26 -68.08
N GLN A 11 -43.58 41.91 -67.81
CA GLN A 11 -44.17 42.01 -66.46
C GLN A 11 -43.69 40.89 -65.55
N LEU A 12 -43.47 39.70 -66.11
CA LEU A 12 -42.89 38.56 -65.38
C LEU A 12 -41.42 38.81 -65.05
N GLU A 13 -40.65 39.40 -65.97
CA GLU A 13 -39.26 39.83 -65.72
C GLU A 13 -39.17 40.92 -64.63
N ASP A 14 -40.03 41.94 -64.66
CA ASP A 14 -40.04 43.03 -63.67
C ASP A 14 -40.47 42.56 -62.26
N GLU A 15 -41.40 41.60 -62.20
CA GLU A 15 -41.84 40.96 -60.95
C GLU A 15 -40.77 40.01 -60.39
N LEU A 16 -40.06 39.27 -61.26
CA LEU A 16 -38.90 38.47 -60.88
C LEU A 16 -37.73 39.35 -60.40
N GLN A 17 -37.54 40.51 -61.02
CA GLN A 17 -36.49 41.47 -60.67
C GLN A 17 -36.78 42.16 -59.32
N LYS A 18 -38.04 42.50 -59.05
CA LYS A 18 -38.49 42.99 -57.73
C LYS A 18 -38.39 41.92 -56.65
N ALA A 19 -38.82 40.69 -56.92
CA ALA A 19 -38.68 39.58 -55.97
C ALA A 19 -37.20 39.29 -55.67
N ALA A 20 -36.32 39.35 -56.68
CA ALA A 20 -34.87 39.20 -56.48
C ALA A 20 -34.22 40.39 -55.76
N GLU A 21 -34.76 41.61 -55.89
CA GLU A 21 -34.29 42.77 -55.11
C GLU A 21 -34.78 42.73 -53.67
N GLU A 22 -36.02 42.28 -53.44
CA GLU A 22 -36.60 42.10 -52.11
C GLU A 22 -35.93 40.95 -51.35
N GLN A 23 -35.63 39.84 -52.05
CA GLN A 23 -34.82 38.74 -51.52
C GLN A 23 -33.40 39.21 -51.17
N ARG A 24 -32.75 40.00 -52.04
CA ARG A 24 -31.44 40.59 -51.72
C ARG A 24 -31.49 41.51 -50.51
N ARG A 25 -32.53 42.33 -50.36
CA ARG A 25 -32.73 43.18 -49.17
C ARG A 25 -33.01 42.37 -47.91
N HIS A 26 -33.72 41.26 -48.01
CA HIS A 26 -33.95 40.35 -46.88
C HIS A 26 -32.65 39.67 -46.46
N GLU A 27 -31.90 39.10 -47.41
CA GLU A 27 -30.60 38.47 -47.18
C GLU A 27 -29.57 39.47 -46.62
N GLU A 28 -29.57 40.73 -47.10
CA GLU A 28 -28.70 41.80 -46.59
C GLU A 28 -29.08 42.19 -45.15
N LYS A 29 -30.38 42.27 -44.83
CA LYS A 29 -30.85 42.51 -43.45
C LYS A 29 -30.53 41.36 -42.51
N GLU A 30 -30.69 40.11 -42.92
CA GLU A 30 -30.31 38.94 -42.14
C GLU A 30 -28.79 38.89 -41.90
N ARG A 31 -27.99 39.25 -42.91
CA ARG A 31 -26.53 39.39 -42.75
C ARG A 31 -26.16 40.48 -41.76
N LEU A 32 -26.80 41.64 -41.82
CA LEU A 32 -26.59 42.75 -40.89
C LEU A 32 -26.99 42.37 -39.46
N PHE A 33 -28.15 41.72 -39.29
CA PHE A 33 -28.62 41.24 -37.98
C PHE A 33 -27.66 40.21 -37.38
N LYS A 34 -27.21 39.24 -38.17
CA LYS A 34 -26.23 38.24 -37.72
C LYS A 34 -24.89 38.87 -37.36
N LEU A 35 -24.43 39.84 -38.14
CA LEU A 35 -23.19 40.58 -37.85
C LEU A 35 -23.29 41.37 -36.53
N GLU A 36 -24.46 41.96 -36.25
CA GLU A 36 -24.73 42.68 -35.00
C GLU A 36 -24.79 41.72 -33.80
N GLU A 37 -25.44 40.56 -33.95
CA GLU A 37 -25.49 39.51 -32.93
C GLU A 37 -24.10 38.93 -32.62
N ASP A 38 -23.32 38.61 -33.66
CA ASP A 38 -21.93 38.13 -33.53
C ASP A 38 -21.04 39.20 -32.87
N ALA A 39 -21.22 40.49 -33.19
CA ALA A 39 -20.47 41.58 -32.57
C ALA A 39 -20.84 41.78 -31.10
N LEU A 40 -22.12 41.63 -30.74
CA LEU A 40 -22.59 41.67 -29.35
C LEU A 40 -22.07 40.48 -28.54
N ALA A 41 -22.10 39.26 -29.12
CA ALA A 41 -21.53 38.07 -28.51
C ALA A 41 -20.03 38.24 -28.25
N ALA A 42 -19.26 38.68 -29.26
CA ALA A 42 -17.83 38.95 -29.13
C ALA A 42 -17.53 40.10 -28.14
N HIS A 43 -18.42 41.10 -28.00
CA HIS A 43 -18.27 42.13 -26.98
C HIS A 43 -18.53 41.57 -25.57
N ARG A 44 -19.57 40.75 -25.38
CA ARG A 44 -19.85 40.09 -24.09
C ARG A 44 -18.70 39.18 -23.68
N GLU A 45 -18.22 38.35 -24.60
CA GLU A 45 -17.07 37.46 -24.39
C GLU A 45 -15.81 38.26 -24.00
N ARG A 46 -15.51 39.38 -24.68
CA ARG A 46 -14.40 40.26 -24.29
C ARG A 46 -14.56 40.83 -22.88
N LEU A 47 -15.76 41.28 -22.52
CA LEU A 47 -16.04 41.84 -21.19
C LEU A 47 -15.90 40.76 -20.11
N GLU A 48 -16.39 39.54 -20.37
CA GLU A 48 -16.25 38.39 -19.49
C GLU A 48 -14.77 38.03 -19.29
N ILE A 49 -13.97 37.96 -20.36
CA ILE A 49 -12.52 37.73 -20.28
C ILE A 49 -11.82 38.83 -19.48
N GLU A 50 -12.19 40.10 -19.67
CA GLU A 50 -11.59 41.22 -18.94
C GLU A 50 -11.97 41.17 -17.44
N LEU A 51 -13.23 40.88 -17.12
CA LEU A 51 -13.72 40.70 -15.75
C LEU A 51 -13.04 39.52 -15.07
N GLU A 52 -12.94 38.38 -15.74
CA GLU A 52 -12.20 37.21 -15.26
C GLU A 52 -10.73 37.54 -15.03
N GLY A 53 -10.10 38.27 -15.96
CA GLY A 53 -8.71 38.71 -15.82
C GLY A 53 -8.51 39.60 -14.58
N LYS A 54 -9.39 40.58 -14.35
CA LYS A 54 -9.37 41.42 -13.14
C LYS A 54 -9.60 40.60 -11.88
N ASN A 55 -10.56 39.68 -11.89
CA ASN A 55 -10.85 38.81 -10.76
C ASN A 55 -9.66 37.90 -10.41
N ARG A 56 -8.95 37.38 -11.41
CA ARG A 56 -7.73 36.57 -11.20
C ARG A 56 -6.60 37.38 -10.58
N VAL A 57 -6.41 38.64 -10.99
CA VAL A 57 -5.39 39.52 -10.38
C VAL A 57 -5.74 39.83 -8.93
N LEU A 58 -6.99 40.22 -8.65
CA LEU A 58 -7.46 40.49 -7.29
C LEU A 58 -7.44 39.25 -6.39
N GLU A 59 -7.71 38.08 -6.96
CA GLU A 59 -7.54 36.79 -6.27
C GLU A 59 -6.07 36.52 -5.95
N ALA A 60 -5.16 36.70 -6.89
CA ALA A 60 -3.73 36.49 -6.67
C ALA A 60 -3.16 37.43 -5.60
N GLU A 61 -3.48 38.72 -5.65
CA GLU A 61 -3.08 39.71 -4.62
C GLU A 61 -3.59 39.32 -3.24
N ARG A 62 -4.87 38.92 -3.14
CA ARG A 62 -5.45 38.43 -1.87
C ARG A 62 -4.73 37.19 -1.37
N LEU A 63 -4.48 36.20 -2.23
CA LEU A 63 -3.84 34.95 -1.84
C LEU A 63 -2.40 35.18 -1.38
N GLU A 64 -1.67 36.13 -1.99
CA GLU A 64 -0.33 36.51 -1.57
C GLU A 64 -0.32 37.09 -0.14
N GLU A 65 -1.20 38.05 0.14
CA GLU A 65 -1.34 38.62 1.50
C GLU A 65 -1.75 37.55 2.54
N GLU A 66 -2.69 36.68 2.16
CA GLU A 66 -3.17 35.62 3.04
C GLU A 66 -2.14 34.51 3.29
N GLN A 67 -1.25 34.24 2.32
CA GLN A 67 -0.20 33.23 2.45
C GLN A 67 0.76 33.54 3.60
N GLU A 68 1.10 34.81 3.84
CA GLU A 68 1.95 35.18 4.97
C GLU A 68 1.29 34.86 6.32
N ILE A 69 -0.01 35.13 6.44
CA ILE A 69 -0.80 34.85 7.65
C ILE A 69 -0.81 33.34 7.92
N VAL A 70 -1.11 32.55 6.88
CA VAL A 70 -1.15 31.07 6.97
C VAL A 70 0.23 30.50 7.27
N ALA A 71 1.29 31.00 6.63
CA ALA A 71 2.66 30.55 6.86
C ALA A 71 3.08 30.77 8.32
N ARG A 72 2.72 31.92 8.92
CA ARG A 72 2.99 32.19 10.34
C ARG A 72 2.25 31.21 11.25
N MET A 73 0.94 31.03 11.06
CA MET A 73 0.12 30.13 11.89
C MET A 73 0.61 28.68 11.80
N LYS A 74 0.82 28.17 10.57
CA LYS A 74 1.32 26.81 10.34
C LYS A 74 2.77 26.63 10.84
N GLY A 75 3.59 27.69 10.77
CA GLY A 75 4.96 27.68 11.30
C GLY A 75 5.05 27.62 12.83
N GLU A 76 4.10 28.21 13.55
CA GLU A 76 3.99 28.05 15.02
C GLU A 76 3.65 26.61 15.41
N ARG A 77 2.67 25.99 14.74
CA ARG A 77 2.32 24.59 14.94
C ARG A 77 3.48 23.65 14.63
N LYS A 78 4.15 23.86 13.50
CA LYS A 78 5.31 23.06 13.11
C LYS A 78 6.41 23.09 14.18
N ARG A 79 6.76 24.27 14.71
CA ARG A 79 7.77 24.38 15.78
C ARG A 79 7.37 23.63 17.05
N CYS A 80 6.08 23.64 17.40
CA CYS A 80 5.57 22.87 18.54
C CYS A 80 5.67 21.36 18.28
N LEU A 81 5.28 20.90 17.08
CA LEU A 81 5.41 19.51 16.66
C LEU A 81 6.86 19.03 16.71
N ASP A 82 7.77 19.79 16.10
CA ASP A 82 9.21 19.46 16.03
C ASP A 82 9.81 19.33 17.43
N TYR A 83 9.43 20.21 18.37
CA TYR A 83 9.86 20.15 19.76
C TYR A 83 9.38 18.86 20.46
N GLU A 84 8.11 18.49 20.29
CA GLU A 84 7.55 17.29 20.91
C GLU A 84 8.11 16.01 20.30
N GLN A 85 8.32 15.98 18.98
CA GLN A 85 8.99 14.87 18.29
C GLN A 85 10.42 14.69 18.79
N SER A 86 11.18 15.78 18.96
CA SER A 86 12.54 15.72 19.54
C SER A 86 12.52 15.12 20.94
N LYS A 87 11.58 15.55 21.79
CA LYS A 87 11.45 15.03 23.17
C LYS A 87 11.06 13.55 23.20
N LEU A 88 10.19 13.11 22.30
CA LEU A 88 9.83 11.70 22.17
C LEU A 88 11.03 10.87 21.68
N GLN A 89 11.76 11.37 20.69
CA GLN A 89 12.96 10.75 20.16
C GLN A 89 14.03 10.58 21.25
N GLU A 90 14.30 11.63 22.04
CA GLU A 90 15.21 11.56 23.18
C GLU A 90 14.79 10.49 24.20
N LYS A 91 13.49 10.34 24.45
CA LYS A 91 12.96 9.30 25.35
C LYS A 91 13.17 7.89 24.78
N ILE A 92 12.96 7.70 23.48
CA ILE A 92 13.20 6.41 22.79
C ILE A 92 14.69 6.08 22.82
N GLU A 93 15.55 7.04 22.48
CA GLU A 93 17.01 6.87 22.52
C GLU A 93 17.50 6.56 23.93
N TRP A 94 16.96 7.23 24.94
CA TRP A 94 17.25 6.91 26.33
C TRP A 94 16.83 5.49 26.71
N GLN A 95 15.66 5.04 26.27
CA GLN A 95 15.21 3.66 26.51
C GLN A 95 16.12 2.64 25.82
N LYS A 96 16.52 2.89 24.57
CA LYS A 96 17.48 2.06 23.82
C LYS A 96 18.83 2.01 24.55
N PHE A 97 19.35 3.15 24.99
CA PHE A 97 20.59 3.23 25.76
C PHE A 97 20.51 2.40 27.06
N VAL A 98 19.42 2.55 27.82
CA VAL A 98 19.19 1.80 29.07
C VAL A 98 19.03 0.30 28.83
N SER A 99 18.51 -0.10 27.66
CA SER A 99 18.33 -1.51 27.32
C SER A 99 19.63 -2.28 27.05
N CYS A 100 20.79 -1.58 26.94
CA CYS A 100 22.12 -2.17 26.74
C CYS A 100 22.16 -3.23 25.63
N THR A 101 21.49 -2.98 24.51
CA THR A 101 21.43 -3.91 23.38
C THR A 101 22.74 -3.92 22.60
N SER A 102 23.19 -5.10 22.16
CA SER A 102 24.30 -5.26 21.21
C SER A 102 23.90 -5.05 19.74
N ARG A 103 22.67 -4.59 19.49
CA ARG A 103 22.13 -4.35 18.14
C ARG A 103 22.68 -3.03 17.59
N PRO A 104 22.93 -2.92 16.27
CA PRO A 104 23.34 -1.66 15.65
C PRO A 104 22.24 -0.60 15.81
N ASN A 105 22.62 0.65 16.04
CA ASN A 105 21.67 1.75 15.99
C ASN A 105 21.40 2.13 14.52
N VAL A 106 20.20 1.83 14.05
CA VAL A 106 19.77 2.05 12.66
C VAL A 106 19.70 3.53 12.26
N MET A 107 19.86 4.46 13.20
CA MET A 107 20.00 5.89 12.88
C MET A 107 21.35 6.19 12.21
N PHE A 108 22.38 5.37 12.45
CA PHE A 108 23.73 5.56 11.94
C PHE A 108 24.09 4.51 10.88
N GLU A 109 24.23 4.94 9.64
CA GLU A 109 24.56 4.07 8.49
C GLU A 109 25.84 3.24 8.71
N SER A 110 26.84 3.82 9.36
CA SER A 110 28.10 3.14 9.68
C SER A 110 27.88 1.92 10.56
N GLU A 111 26.95 1.98 11.52
CA GLU A 111 26.68 0.86 12.42
C GLU A 111 25.97 -0.29 11.70
N ILE A 112 25.01 0.02 10.81
CA ILE A 112 24.35 -0.98 9.97
C ILE A 112 25.38 -1.65 9.05
N THR A 113 26.21 -0.85 8.38
CA THR A 113 27.23 -1.35 7.45
C THR A 113 28.27 -2.22 8.18
N THR A 114 28.72 -1.78 9.36
CA THR A 114 29.61 -2.58 10.22
C THR A 114 28.94 -3.88 10.63
N TYR A 115 27.67 -3.85 11.06
CA TYR A 115 26.91 -5.05 11.40
C TYR A 115 26.83 -6.04 10.23
N VAL A 116 26.40 -5.59 9.06
CA VAL A 116 26.30 -6.43 7.85
C VAL A 116 27.66 -7.02 7.49
N THR A 117 28.72 -6.22 7.55
CA THR A 117 30.09 -6.65 7.24
C THR A 117 30.58 -7.69 8.26
N MET A 118 30.41 -7.44 9.55
CA MET A 118 30.80 -8.37 10.62
C MET A 118 30.07 -9.71 10.48
N VAL A 119 28.76 -9.69 10.24
CA VAL A 119 27.99 -10.93 10.05
C VAL A 119 28.44 -11.68 8.79
N ARG A 120 28.82 -10.98 7.72
CA ARG A 120 29.40 -11.59 6.51
C ARG A 120 30.78 -12.18 6.75
N GLU A 121 31.64 -11.54 7.54
CA GLU A 121 33.00 -12.00 7.86
C GLU A 121 33.01 -13.14 8.90
N GLU A 122 32.07 -13.12 9.85
CA GLU A 122 31.89 -14.18 10.84
C GLU A 122 31.31 -15.48 10.24
N LYS A 123 30.94 -15.47 8.95
CA LYS A 123 30.53 -16.70 8.23
C LYS A 123 31.67 -17.71 8.28
N SER A 124 31.50 -18.70 9.16
CA SER A 124 32.45 -19.79 9.30
C SER A 124 32.13 -20.91 8.31
N ASP A 125 33.16 -21.58 7.79
CA ASP A 125 33.04 -22.85 7.05
C ASP A 125 32.31 -23.96 7.84
N ARG A 126 32.01 -23.72 9.13
CA ARG A 126 31.34 -24.65 10.06
C ARG A 126 30.00 -24.16 10.57
N GLU A 127 29.37 -23.20 9.90
CA GLU A 127 28.06 -22.66 10.29
C GLU A 127 27.02 -23.79 10.40
N SER A 128 26.37 -23.91 11.57
CA SER A 128 25.23 -24.82 11.75
C SER A 128 23.92 -24.13 11.39
N MET A 129 22.89 -24.90 11.05
CA MET A 129 21.59 -24.33 10.71
C MET A 129 20.95 -23.62 11.92
N GLU A 130 21.15 -24.13 13.13
CA GLU A 130 20.67 -23.49 14.36
C GLU A 130 21.30 -22.11 14.57
N SER A 131 22.62 -22.00 14.37
CA SER A 131 23.36 -20.75 14.50
C SER A 131 22.96 -19.74 13.41
N ALA A 132 22.81 -20.20 12.17
CA ALA A 132 22.33 -19.37 11.07
C ALA A 132 20.93 -18.80 11.35
N ILE A 133 19.99 -19.63 11.82
CA ILE A 133 18.63 -19.18 12.17
C ILE A 133 18.64 -18.17 13.31
N GLU A 134 19.50 -18.34 14.31
CA GLU A 134 19.61 -17.37 15.41
C GLU A 134 20.16 -16.03 14.92
N LYS A 135 21.14 -16.04 14.01
CA LYS A 135 21.62 -14.83 13.33
C LYS A 135 20.52 -14.17 12.50
N CYS A 136 19.70 -14.93 11.77
CA CYS A 136 18.56 -14.41 11.03
C CYS A 136 17.51 -13.76 11.95
N LYS A 137 17.22 -14.35 13.11
CA LYS A 137 16.31 -13.72 14.08
C LYS A 137 16.85 -12.39 14.59
N ALA A 138 18.14 -12.33 14.92
CA ALA A 138 18.78 -11.08 15.33
C ALA A 138 18.80 -10.04 14.20
N ALA A 139 18.94 -10.48 12.95
CA ALA A 139 18.85 -9.62 11.77
C ALA A 139 17.43 -9.05 11.58
N GLU A 140 16.37 -9.86 11.73
CA GLU A 140 14.99 -9.38 11.66
C GLU A 140 14.62 -8.41 12.80
N GLU A 141 15.31 -8.45 13.95
CA GLU A 141 15.16 -7.41 14.97
C GLU A 141 15.70 -6.05 14.50
N VAL A 142 16.81 -6.04 13.75
CA VAL A 142 17.36 -4.82 13.11
C VAL A 142 16.44 -4.35 11.97
N VAL A 143 15.86 -5.29 11.20
CA VAL A 143 14.83 -4.97 10.20
C VAL A 143 13.60 -4.34 10.85
N GLY A 144 13.20 -4.79 12.04
CA GLY A 144 12.13 -4.17 12.83
C GLY A 144 12.40 -2.70 13.13
N ASP A 145 13.61 -2.38 13.61
CA ASP A 145 14.03 -0.99 13.85
C ASP A 145 14.06 -0.16 12.55
N LEU A 146 14.50 -0.74 11.42
CA LEU A 146 14.47 -0.10 10.10
C LEU A 146 13.03 0.13 9.58
N LEU A 147 12.10 -0.77 9.87
CA LEU A 147 10.69 -0.63 9.50
C LEU A 147 10.00 0.48 10.30
N GLU A 148 10.34 0.65 11.59
CA GLU A 148 9.87 1.79 12.38
C GLU A 148 10.35 3.12 11.78
N LEU A 149 11.63 3.17 11.39
CA LEU A 149 12.21 4.33 10.74
C LEU A 149 11.61 4.59 9.34
N TYR A 150 11.33 3.54 8.58
CA TYR A 150 10.61 3.61 7.31
C TYR A 150 9.20 4.20 7.50
N CYS A 151 8.46 3.72 8.49
CA CYS A 151 7.12 4.23 8.81
C CYS A 151 7.15 5.72 9.15
N LYS A 152 8.12 6.15 9.98
CA LYS A 152 8.34 7.57 10.29
C LYS A 152 8.66 8.39 9.03
N ALA A 153 9.52 7.88 8.15
CA ALA A 153 9.82 8.54 6.88
C ALA A 153 8.61 8.62 5.93
N CYS A 154 7.69 7.65 5.98
CA CYS A 154 6.41 7.72 5.26
C CYS A 154 5.52 8.84 5.80
N GLU A 155 5.41 8.97 7.12
CA GLU A 155 4.64 10.02 7.80
C GLU A 155 5.17 11.44 7.51
N GLU A 156 6.49 11.58 7.43
CA GLU A 156 7.19 12.83 7.12
C GLU A 156 7.25 13.14 5.61
N GLY A 157 6.89 12.17 4.75
CA GLY A 157 7.03 12.30 3.30
C GLY A 157 8.48 12.31 2.80
N ASP A 158 9.44 11.82 3.60
CA ASP A 158 10.85 11.71 3.23
C ASP A 158 11.10 10.47 2.35
N VAL A 159 10.92 10.65 1.04
CA VAL A 159 11.09 9.58 0.05
C VAL A 159 12.53 9.04 0.03
N ILE A 160 13.53 9.91 0.27
CA ILE A 160 14.95 9.50 0.25
C ILE A 160 15.20 8.55 1.42
N ARG A 161 14.69 8.88 2.61
CA ARG A 161 14.84 8.03 3.79
C ARG A 161 14.03 6.74 3.67
N GLN A 162 12.86 6.78 3.03
CA GLN A 162 12.07 5.58 2.71
C GLN A 162 12.87 4.59 1.85
N ASP A 163 13.42 5.06 0.73
CA ASP A 163 14.22 4.23 -0.18
C ASP A 163 15.49 3.70 0.51
N TRP A 164 16.14 4.52 1.33
CA TRP A 164 17.31 4.13 2.14
C TRP A 164 16.98 3.00 3.13
N CYS A 165 15.84 3.07 3.84
CA CYS A 165 15.43 2.01 4.75
C CYS A 165 15.16 0.72 3.98
N MET A 166 14.42 0.80 2.87
CA MET A 166 14.09 -0.37 2.06
C MET A 166 15.34 -1.02 1.44
N HIS A 167 16.35 -0.23 1.07
CA HIS A 167 17.64 -0.74 0.61
C HIS A 167 18.33 -1.61 1.67
N TYR A 168 18.48 -1.11 2.91
CA TYR A 168 19.12 -1.89 3.97
C TYR A 168 18.29 -3.09 4.44
N ILE A 169 16.96 -2.97 4.45
CA ILE A 169 16.08 -4.12 4.71
C ILE A 169 16.32 -5.21 3.66
N ALA A 170 16.42 -4.85 2.38
CA ALA A 170 16.73 -5.80 1.31
C ALA A 170 18.12 -6.43 1.49
N GLU A 171 19.15 -5.62 1.80
CA GLU A 171 20.51 -6.12 2.01
C GLU A 171 20.60 -7.10 3.19
N ILE A 172 19.95 -6.78 4.32
CA ILE A 172 19.92 -7.65 5.50
C ILE A 172 19.19 -8.96 5.19
N ARG A 173 18.05 -8.91 4.50
CA ARG A 173 17.31 -10.12 4.11
C ARG A 173 18.05 -10.97 3.08
N GLU A 174 18.83 -10.36 2.19
CA GLU A 174 19.76 -11.09 1.32
C GLU A 174 20.84 -11.80 2.15
N LEU A 175 21.42 -11.12 3.14
CA LEU A 175 22.39 -11.71 4.06
C LEU A 175 21.79 -12.91 4.84
N GLU A 176 20.52 -12.85 5.24
CA GLU A 176 19.83 -13.98 5.87
C GLU A 176 19.77 -15.20 4.93
N ILE A 177 19.41 -14.99 3.66
CA ILE A 177 19.45 -16.06 2.66
C ILE A 177 20.87 -16.62 2.51
N GLU A 178 21.89 -15.77 2.48
CA GLU A 178 23.30 -16.22 2.40
C GLU A 178 23.71 -17.06 3.61
N LEU A 179 23.27 -16.72 4.82
CA LEU A 179 23.53 -17.49 6.04
C LEU A 179 22.89 -18.87 5.97
N ILE A 180 21.63 -18.95 5.52
CA ILE A 180 20.94 -20.23 5.32
C ILE A 180 21.59 -21.04 4.21
N ASP A 181 22.02 -20.41 3.11
CA ASP A 181 22.75 -21.08 2.01
C ASP A 181 24.10 -21.64 2.49
N ALA A 182 24.86 -20.89 3.29
CA ALA A 182 26.11 -21.35 3.89
C ALA A 182 25.92 -22.53 4.87
N ALA A 183 24.94 -22.43 5.77
CA ALA A 183 24.60 -23.52 6.69
C ALA A 183 24.10 -24.77 5.95
N THR A 184 23.35 -24.58 4.85
CA THR A 184 22.91 -25.68 3.99
C THR A 184 24.12 -26.34 3.31
N ALA A 185 25.06 -25.57 2.76
CA ALA A 185 26.25 -26.12 2.14
C ALA A 185 27.09 -26.93 3.14
N HIS A 186 27.28 -26.42 4.37
CA HIS A 186 27.95 -27.15 5.44
C HIS A 186 27.18 -28.43 5.81
N LEU A 187 25.85 -28.39 5.93
CA LEU A 187 25.03 -29.57 6.15
C LEU A 187 25.25 -30.62 5.05
N LEU A 188 25.22 -30.24 3.77
CA LEU A 188 25.42 -31.16 2.64
C LEU A 188 26.80 -31.82 2.67
N LEU A 189 27.84 -31.07 3.05
CA LEU A 189 29.21 -31.56 3.13
C LEU A 189 29.41 -32.60 4.25
N TYR A 190 28.59 -32.55 5.30
CA TYR A 190 28.67 -33.43 6.48
C TYR A 190 27.42 -34.31 6.65
N ILE A 191 26.58 -34.45 5.62
CA ILE A 191 25.27 -35.07 5.71
C ILE A 191 25.34 -36.54 6.17
N GLU A 192 26.45 -37.24 5.91
CA GLU A 192 26.66 -38.62 6.33
C GLU A 192 26.76 -38.80 7.85
N LYS A 193 26.90 -37.70 8.60
CA LYS A 193 26.85 -37.69 10.07
C LYS A 193 25.43 -37.63 10.63
N GLN A 194 24.45 -37.29 9.80
CA GLN A 194 23.05 -37.19 10.22
C GLN A 194 22.43 -38.58 10.30
N GLU A 195 21.43 -38.73 11.18
CA GLU A 195 20.69 -39.99 11.29
C GLU A 195 19.84 -40.19 10.03
N ALA A 196 20.13 -41.28 9.32
CA ALA A 196 19.36 -41.69 8.15
C ALA A 196 18.47 -42.88 8.50
N ASN A 197 17.25 -42.90 7.96
CA ASN A 197 16.33 -44.01 8.14
C ASN A 197 16.81 -45.28 7.36
N THR A 198 16.03 -46.36 7.45
CA THR A 198 16.32 -47.64 6.76
C THR A 198 16.40 -47.53 5.23
N TYR A 199 15.93 -46.44 4.65
CA TYR A 199 15.97 -46.14 3.22
C TYR A 199 17.11 -45.17 2.85
N SER A 200 18.03 -44.90 3.78
CA SER A 200 19.12 -43.92 3.63
C SER A 200 18.60 -42.51 3.34
N GLN A 201 17.52 -42.13 4.02
CA GLN A 201 16.93 -40.80 3.90
C GLN A 201 17.08 -40.03 5.21
N VAL A 202 17.39 -38.75 5.09
CA VAL A 202 17.54 -37.80 6.20
C VAL A 202 16.36 -36.83 6.18
N TYR A 203 15.79 -36.55 7.35
CA TYR A 203 14.73 -35.55 7.54
C TYR A 203 15.16 -34.63 8.66
N LEU A 204 15.32 -33.35 8.33
CA LEU A 204 15.68 -32.31 9.28
C LEU A 204 14.69 -31.16 9.16
N GLN A 205 14.43 -30.50 10.27
CA GLN A 205 13.52 -29.36 10.33
C GLN A 205 13.94 -28.42 11.45
N TRP A 206 13.93 -27.13 11.17
CA TRP A 206 14.28 -26.07 12.10
C TRP A 206 13.19 -25.00 12.11
N GLY A 207 12.87 -24.52 13.31
CA GLY A 207 11.69 -23.70 13.58
C GLY A 207 10.46 -24.52 13.94
N ASN A 208 9.33 -23.82 14.06
CA ASN A 208 7.98 -24.31 14.40
C ASN A 208 6.94 -23.71 13.45
N ALA A 209 5.70 -24.21 13.54
CA ALA A 209 4.58 -23.78 12.69
C ALA A 209 4.30 -22.26 12.70
N ILE A 210 4.67 -21.54 13.76
CA ILE A 210 4.40 -20.09 13.93
C ILE A 210 5.64 -19.22 13.79
N ASP A 211 6.82 -19.81 13.60
CA ASP A 211 8.07 -19.04 13.54
C ASP A 211 8.15 -18.25 12.22
N ALA A 212 8.77 -17.06 12.25
CA ALA A 212 8.87 -16.17 11.10
C ALA A 212 9.75 -16.74 9.98
N LEU A 213 10.74 -17.55 10.36
CA LEU A 213 11.66 -18.25 9.46
C LEU A 213 11.69 -19.74 9.80
N LYS A 214 11.55 -20.61 8.79
CA LYS A 214 11.51 -22.07 8.95
C LYS A 214 12.32 -22.74 7.84
N VAL A 215 13.01 -23.81 8.18
CA VAL A 215 13.78 -24.60 7.20
C VAL A 215 13.43 -26.08 7.35
N GLY A 216 13.00 -26.71 6.26
CA GLY A 216 12.88 -28.15 6.12
C GLY A 216 13.93 -28.70 5.16
N PHE A 217 14.55 -29.83 5.49
CA PHE A 217 15.48 -30.50 4.61
C PHE A 217 15.20 -32.00 4.54
N TRP A 218 15.07 -32.51 3.32
CA TRP A 218 15.05 -33.94 3.03
C TRP A 218 16.25 -34.31 2.18
N GLY A 219 17.00 -35.34 2.59
CA GLY A 219 18.12 -35.88 1.83
C GLY A 219 17.90 -37.33 1.43
N HIS A 220 18.18 -37.68 0.18
CA HIS A 220 18.23 -39.06 -0.32
C HIS A 220 19.69 -39.45 -0.59
N LEU A 221 20.27 -40.26 0.29
CA LEU A 221 21.70 -40.58 0.33
C LEU A 221 22.08 -41.79 -0.53
N GLN A 222 21.28 -42.07 -1.58
CA GLN A 222 21.57 -43.13 -2.53
C GLN A 222 21.57 -42.55 -3.95
N SER A 223 22.55 -42.96 -4.74
CA SER A 223 22.61 -42.65 -6.18
C SER A 223 21.62 -43.47 -7.01
N LYS A 224 21.04 -44.52 -6.42
CA LYS A 224 19.90 -45.23 -6.97
C LYS A 224 18.66 -44.39 -6.66
N GLY A 225 18.01 -43.88 -7.70
CA GLY A 225 16.92 -42.94 -7.53
C GLY A 225 15.76 -43.45 -6.65
N PHE A 226 14.97 -42.52 -6.12
CA PHE A 226 13.82 -42.74 -5.24
C PHE A 226 12.48 -42.88 -6.00
N ARG A 227 11.50 -43.61 -5.44
CA ARG A 227 10.10 -43.60 -5.97
C ARG A 227 9.46 -42.23 -5.74
N ALA A 228 8.31 -41.94 -6.36
CA ALA A 228 7.51 -40.76 -5.99
C ALA A 228 7.42 -40.63 -4.47
N LYS A 229 7.70 -39.43 -3.95
CA LYS A 229 8.08 -39.25 -2.55
C LYS A 229 7.32 -38.11 -1.91
N SER A 230 6.54 -38.46 -0.90
CA SER A 230 5.96 -37.50 0.03
C SER A 230 6.95 -37.21 1.17
N ILE A 231 7.21 -35.94 1.42
CA ILE A 231 8.08 -35.39 2.45
C ILE A 231 7.20 -34.55 3.37
N GLU A 232 7.24 -34.87 4.66
CA GLU A 232 6.44 -34.18 5.67
C GLU A 232 7.37 -33.61 6.75
N HIS A 233 7.36 -32.29 6.92
CA HIS A 233 8.04 -31.61 8.01
C HIS A 233 7.01 -31.10 9.03
N SER A 234 6.44 -32.03 9.81
CA SER A 234 5.27 -31.75 10.65
C SER A 234 5.48 -30.65 11.69
N LYS A 235 6.72 -30.40 12.17
CA LYS A 235 6.99 -29.35 13.16
C LYS A 235 6.79 -27.95 12.59
N ILE A 236 7.19 -27.77 11.33
CA ILE A 236 7.11 -26.49 10.60
C ILE A 236 5.85 -26.40 9.71
N GLN A 237 5.08 -27.51 9.62
CA GLN A 237 3.83 -27.62 8.85
C GLN A 237 4.07 -27.34 7.36
N ILE A 238 5.07 -27.99 6.76
CA ILE A 238 5.37 -27.93 5.33
C ILE A 238 5.41 -29.36 4.78
N GLY A 239 4.64 -29.60 3.72
CA GLY A 239 4.58 -30.85 2.96
C GLY A 239 5.01 -30.67 1.51
N LEU A 240 5.67 -31.69 0.95
CA LEU A 240 6.12 -31.72 -0.45
C LEU A 240 5.88 -33.12 -1.03
N ASP A 241 5.22 -33.21 -2.19
CA ASP A 241 5.18 -34.44 -2.99
C ASP A 241 6.04 -34.28 -4.23
N LEU A 242 7.15 -35.04 -4.27
CA LEU A 242 8.10 -35.02 -5.38
C LEU A 242 7.74 -36.06 -6.45
N PRO A 243 7.69 -35.65 -7.73
CA PRO A 243 7.40 -36.54 -8.83
C PRO A 243 8.61 -37.42 -9.17
N LYS A 244 8.32 -38.56 -9.81
CA LYS A 244 9.36 -39.49 -10.31
C LYS A 244 10.29 -38.85 -11.36
N ALA A 245 9.91 -37.74 -11.99
CA ALA A 245 10.78 -37.05 -12.94
C ALA A 245 12.08 -36.52 -12.29
N ILE A 246 12.00 -36.02 -11.05
CA ILE A 246 13.18 -35.57 -10.28
C ILE A 246 14.15 -36.75 -10.07
N GLN A 247 13.62 -37.94 -9.82
CA GLN A 247 14.43 -39.17 -9.73
C GLN A 247 15.29 -39.37 -10.98
N MET A 248 14.67 -39.32 -12.16
CA MET A 248 15.35 -39.61 -13.42
C MET A 248 16.45 -38.60 -13.71
N GLN A 249 16.21 -37.32 -13.39
CA GLN A 249 17.21 -36.26 -13.49
C GLN A 249 18.37 -36.44 -12.50
N SER A 250 18.07 -36.92 -11.28
CA SER A 250 19.07 -37.13 -10.22
C SER A 250 19.91 -38.41 -10.37
N ALA A 251 19.75 -39.17 -11.46
CA ALA A 251 20.44 -40.45 -11.64
C ALA A 251 21.98 -40.27 -11.51
N GLY A 252 22.58 -41.00 -10.57
CA GLY A 252 24.02 -40.92 -10.30
C GLY A 252 24.43 -39.93 -9.21
N HIS A 253 23.52 -39.09 -8.72
CA HIS A 253 23.76 -38.14 -7.64
C HIS A 253 22.94 -38.49 -6.40
N CYS A 254 23.48 -38.20 -5.22
CA CYS A 254 22.65 -38.07 -4.03
C CYS A 254 22.01 -36.67 -4.08
N ILE A 255 20.76 -36.54 -3.65
CA ILE A 255 20.04 -35.27 -3.75
C ILE A 255 19.43 -34.85 -2.42
N GLY A 256 19.32 -33.54 -2.23
CA GLY A 256 18.58 -32.92 -1.15
C GLY A 256 17.45 -32.06 -1.69
N VAL A 257 16.38 -31.91 -0.93
CA VAL A 257 15.36 -30.90 -1.15
C VAL A 257 15.26 -30.04 0.10
N ARG A 258 15.44 -28.74 -0.08
CA ARG A 258 15.30 -27.75 0.98
C ARG A 258 14.00 -26.98 0.75
N SER A 259 13.20 -26.84 1.79
CA SER A 259 12.14 -25.84 1.88
C SER A 259 12.57 -24.74 2.86
N LEU A 260 12.47 -23.49 2.45
CA LEU A 260 12.71 -22.32 3.27
C LEU A 260 11.45 -21.47 3.25
N TYR A 261 10.92 -21.16 4.42
CA TYR A 261 9.78 -20.24 4.56
C TYR A 261 10.23 -19.00 5.33
N THR A 262 9.85 -17.82 4.84
CA THR A 262 10.02 -16.52 5.50
C THR A 262 8.68 -15.80 5.54
N THR A 263 8.36 -15.05 6.60
CA THR A 263 7.14 -14.23 6.66
C THR A 263 7.21 -13.01 5.75
N PHE A 264 8.41 -12.59 5.38
CA PHE A 264 8.63 -11.51 4.43
C PHE A 264 8.73 -12.03 2.99
N ASP A 265 8.36 -11.17 2.05
CA ASP A 265 8.74 -11.35 0.65
C ASP A 265 10.18 -10.86 0.41
N SER A 266 10.88 -11.54 -0.48
CA SER A 266 12.19 -11.11 -0.99
C SER A 266 12.11 -10.70 -2.47
N ALA A 267 10.89 -10.60 -2.99
CA ALA A 267 10.61 -10.15 -4.35
C ALA A 267 10.84 -8.64 -4.43
N GLN A 268 11.67 -8.20 -5.39
CA GLN A 268 12.00 -6.80 -5.62
C GLN A 268 11.44 -6.39 -6.98
N GLY A 269 10.53 -5.42 -7.03
CA GLY A 269 10.00 -4.94 -8.30
C GLY A 269 8.77 -4.05 -8.18
N LYS A 270 8.28 -3.59 -9.33
CA LYS A 270 7.09 -2.72 -9.44
C LYS A 270 5.82 -3.48 -9.87
N ASP A 271 5.80 -4.80 -9.66
CA ASP A 271 4.66 -5.63 -10.01
C ASP A 271 3.37 -5.14 -9.31
N PRO A 272 2.23 -5.07 -10.01
CA PRO A 272 0.96 -4.68 -9.40
C PRO A 272 0.40 -5.72 -8.42
N GLN A 273 1.01 -6.91 -8.31
CA GLN A 273 0.73 -7.92 -7.30
C GLN A 273 1.71 -7.84 -6.12
N MET A 274 1.23 -8.18 -4.94
CA MET A 274 2.04 -8.37 -3.74
C MET A 274 1.89 -9.79 -3.20
N GLY A 275 2.95 -10.32 -2.59
CA GLY A 275 2.89 -11.54 -1.80
C GLY A 275 2.24 -11.28 -0.44
N ILE A 276 1.46 -12.24 0.05
CA ILE A 276 0.86 -12.22 1.39
C ILE A 276 1.11 -13.55 2.11
N GLY A 277 1.30 -13.48 3.43
CA GLY A 277 1.55 -14.66 4.26
C GLY A 277 2.89 -15.34 4.02
N GLY A 278 3.89 -14.56 3.59
CA GLY A 278 5.26 -14.99 3.43
C GLY A 278 5.57 -15.69 2.12
N MET A 279 6.80 -16.18 2.01
CA MET A 279 7.35 -16.80 0.82
C MET A 279 7.87 -18.20 1.16
N ILE A 280 7.53 -19.20 0.36
CA ILE A 280 8.10 -20.55 0.42
C ILE A 280 9.03 -20.77 -0.76
N ARG A 281 10.32 -20.96 -0.49
CA ARG A 281 11.34 -21.31 -1.48
C ARG A 281 11.64 -22.80 -1.39
N VAL A 282 11.60 -23.48 -2.53
CA VAL A 282 11.97 -24.90 -2.63
C VAL A 282 13.16 -25.05 -3.56
N ASP A 283 14.24 -25.61 -3.03
CA ASP A 283 15.48 -25.87 -3.77
C ASP A 283 15.73 -27.38 -3.90
N LEU A 284 16.04 -27.83 -5.12
CA LEU A 284 16.62 -29.15 -5.35
C LEU A 284 18.14 -29.00 -5.36
N LEU A 285 18.83 -29.81 -4.56
CA LEU A 285 20.25 -29.67 -4.25
C LEU A 285 21.01 -30.94 -4.60
N SER A 286 22.20 -30.80 -5.18
CA SER A 286 23.15 -31.90 -5.35
C SER A 286 23.94 -32.12 -4.07
N ILE A 287 23.94 -33.35 -3.56
CA ILE A 287 24.73 -33.72 -2.37
C ILE A 287 26.14 -34.14 -2.82
N PRO A 288 27.21 -33.52 -2.29
CA PRO A 288 28.59 -33.89 -2.62
C PRO A 288 28.93 -35.35 -2.28
N PRO A 289 29.98 -35.93 -2.91
CA PRO A 289 30.46 -37.27 -2.56
C PRO A 289 30.83 -37.40 -1.07
N PHE A 290 30.33 -38.45 -0.43
CA PHE A 290 30.60 -38.72 0.98
C PHE A 290 32.09 -38.92 1.27
N SER A 291 32.47 -38.64 2.53
CA SER A 291 33.82 -38.92 3.00
C SER A 291 34.18 -40.41 2.90
N LYS A 292 35.45 -40.71 2.65
CA LYS A 292 35.99 -42.06 2.52
C LYS A 292 37.07 -42.30 3.56
N LYS A 293 37.05 -43.48 4.21
CA LYS A 293 38.13 -43.92 5.08
C LYS A 293 39.22 -44.61 4.26
N VAL A 294 40.43 -44.05 4.24
CA VAL A 294 41.59 -44.60 3.52
C VAL A 294 42.78 -44.64 4.46
N LYS A 295 43.27 -45.85 4.78
CA LYS A 295 44.44 -46.06 5.66
C LYS A 295 44.36 -45.27 6.99
N GLY A 296 43.18 -45.24 7.63
CA GLY A 296 42.94 -44.51 8.88
C GLY A 296 42.61 -43.03 8.74
N TRP A 297 42.80 -42.42 7.55
CA TRP A 297 42.39 -41.04 7.28
C TRP A 297 40.95 -40.98 6.80
N THR A 298 40.23 -39.93 7.20
CA THR A 298 38.93 -39.58 6.61
C THR A 298 39.16 -38.51 5.56
N ILE A 299 38.99 -38.86 4.29
CA ILE A 299 39.22 -37.97 3.15
C ILE A 299 37.87 -37.48 2.65
N ARG A 300 37.73 -36.17 2.43
CA ARG A 300 36.53 -35.55 1.89
C ARG A 300 36.86 -34.61 0.74
N GLN A 301 36.02 -34.61 -0.28
CA GLN A 301 36.06 -33.63 -1.35
C GLN A 301 35.33 -32.37 -0.91
N VAL A 302 36.06 -31.26 -0.82
CA VAL A 302 35.48 -29.93 -0.56
C VAL A 302 35.15 -29.30 -1.92
N PRO A 303 33.91 -28.81 -2.14
CA PRO A 303 33.59 -28.04 -3.34
C PRO A 303 34.49 -26.82 -3.51
N ALA A 304 34.69 -26.39 -4.76
CA ALA A 304 35.42 -25.15 -5.03
C ALA A 304 34.62 -23.93 -4.51
N PRO A 305 35.30 -22.81 -4.19
CA PRO A 305 34.63 -21.57 -3.83
C PRO A 305 33.55 -21.16 -4.84
N GLY A 306 32.37 -20.77 -4.36
CA GLY A 306 31.20 -20.43 -5.18
C GLY A 306 30.44 -21.63 -5.75
N LYS A 307 30.82 -22.87 -5.40
CA LYS A 307 30.13 -24.12 -5.78
C LYS A 307 29.77 -24.99 -4.58
N GLU A 308 29.78 -24.41 -3.38
CA GLU A 308 29.48 -25.08 -2.12
C GLU A 308 28.02 -25.54 -2.07
N LEU A 309 27.11 -24.78 -2.70
CA LEU A 309 25.70 -25.11 -2.82
C LEU A 309 25.29 -25.23 -4.30
N MET A 310 25.21 -26.46 -4.80
CA MET A 310 24.80 -26.73 -6.17
C MET A 310 23.28 -26.95 -6.26
N LYS A 311 22.54 -25.93 -6.74
CA LYS A 311 21.11 -25.99 -7.03
C LYS A 311 20.89 -26.65 -8.40
N LEU A 312 20.03 -27.66 -8.47
CA LEU A 312 19.65 -28.36 -9.68
C LEU A 312 18.34 -27.76 -10.22
N PRO A 313 18.23 -27.41 -11.51
CA PRO A 313 17.01 -26.84 -12.07
C PRO A 313 15.89 -27.88 -12.10
N TYR A 314 14.64 -27.45 -11.94
CA TYR A 314 13.49 -28.31 -12.20
C TYR A 314 12.41 -27.56 -12.99
N PRO A 315 12.01 -28.04 -14.18
CA PRO A 315 12.55 -29.22 -14.90
C PRO A 315 14.01 -29.03 -15.35
N ASN A 316 14.70 -30.14 -15.70
CA ASN A 316 16.05 -30.05 -16.26
C ASN A 316 16.02 -29.37 -17.64
N THR A 317 16.60 -28.18 -17.75
CA THR A 317 16.66 -27.40 -19.01
C THR A 317 17.85 -27.76 -19.90
N GLU A 318 18.89 -28.41 -19.37
CA GLU A 318 20.14 -28.70 -20.09
C GLU A 318 20.05 -29.91 -21.05
N HIS A 319 19.02 -30.76 -20.87
CA HIS A 319 18.87 -32.01 -21.61
C HIS A 319 17.50 -32.17 -22.30
N THR A 320 16.64 -31.16 -22.25
CA THR A 320 15.36 -31.14 -22.96
C THR A 320 15.55 -30.66 -24.40
N THR A 321 15.55 -31.59 -25.36
CA THR A 321 15.22 -31.26 -26.75
C THR A 321 13.78 -30.73 -26.83
N ALA A 322 13.56 -29.77 -27.72
CA ALA A 322 12.39 -28.88 -27.81
C ALA A 322 11.02 -29.54 -28.14
N SER A 323 10.67 -30.68 -27.54
CA SER A 323 9.34 -31.29 -27.69
C SER A 323 8.90 -32.05 -26.43
N THR A 324 7.90 -31.49 -25.73
CA THR A 324 6.84 -32.23 -25.01
C THR A 324 7.22 -33.19 -23.87
N ALA A 325 8.04 -32.77 -22.92
CA ALA A 325 7.95 -33.33 -21.56
C ALA A 325 7.32 -32.28 -20.64
N ILE A 326 5.99 -32.34 -20.46
CA ILE A 326 5.32 -31.60 -19.37
C ILE A 326 5.99 -32.07 -18.07
N ALA A 327 6.68 -31.17 -17.38
CA ALA A 327 7.27 -31.47 -16.09
C ALA A 327 6.16 -31.97 -15.16
N ALA A 328 6.31 -33.18 -14.64
CA ALA A 328 5.35 -33.72 -13.69
C ALA A 328 5.28 -32.77 -12.48
N PRO A 329 4.10 -32.33 -12.02
CA PRO A 329 4.06 -31.32 -10.99
C PRO A 329 4.51 -31.86 -9.63
N CYS A 330 5.13 -30.99 -8.83
CA CYS A 330 5.35 -31.18 -7.40
C CYS A 330 4.15 -30.63 -6.65
N LYS A 331 3.66 -31.35 -5.63
CA LYS A 331 2.71 -30.76 -4.68
C LYS A 331 3.50 -30.03 -3.59
N ILE A 332 3.06 -28.83 -3.23
CA ILE A 332 3.56 -28.07 -2.08
C ILE A 332 2.37 -27.73 -1.20
N ASP A 333 2.54 -27.89 0.11
CA ASP A 333 1.57 -27.41 1.07
C ASP A 333 2.24 -26.82 2.31
N TYR A 334 1.61 -25.78 2.87
CA TYR A 334 2.10 -25.13 4.09
C TYR A 334 0.99 -24.45 4.88
N LYS A 335 1.23 -24.24 6.17
CA LYS A 335 0.33 -23.46 7.04
C LYS A 335 0.58 -21.96 6.89
N VAL A 336 -0.47 -21.23 6.53
CA VAL A 336 -0.47 -19.76 6.39
C VAL A 336 -0.56 -19.11 7.79
N PRO A 337 0.19 -18.02 8.06
CA PRO A 337 0.11 -17.31 9.33
C PRO A 337 -1.31 -16.90 9.72
N ALA A 338 -1.57 -16.85 11.02
CA ALA A 338 -2.91 -16.61 11.57
C ALA A 338 -3.44 -15.19 11.30
N HIS A 339 -2.56 -14.21 11.08
CA HIS A 339 -2.93 -12.81 10.87
C HIS A 339 -3.22 -12.46 9.39
N VAL A 340 -3.01 -13.39 8.46
CA VAL A 340 -3.11 -13.10 7.01
C VAL A 340 -4.54 -13.31 6.54
N LEU A 341 -5.11 -12.36 5.83
CA LEU A 341 -6.42 -12.50 5.21
C LEU A 341 -6.29 -13.21 3.87
N VAL A 342 -6.83 -14.42 3.78
CA VAL A 342 -6.76 -15.25 2.57
C VAL A 342 -8.13 -15.22 1.87
N SER A 343 -8.13 -14.94 0.57
CA SER A 343 -9.33 -15.01 -0.26
C SER A 343 -9.91 -16.43 -0.29
N LYS A 344 -11.23 -16.57 -0.49
CA LYS A 344 -11.88 -17.88 -0.73
C LYS A 344 -11.33 -18.60 -1.96
N SER A 345 -10.76 -17.86 -2.90
CA SER A 345 -10.12 -18.38 -4.11
C SER A 345 -8.73 -17.75 -4.21
N PRO A 346 -7.74 -18.25 -3.42
CA PRO A 346 -6.42 -17.66 -3.41
C PRO A 346 -5.67 -17.97 -4.71
N VAL A 347 -4.80 -17.05 -5.09
CA VAL A 347 -3.86 -17.24 -6.19
C VAL A 347 -2.48 -17.49 -5.59
N VAL A 348 -1.76 -18.46 -6.14
CA VAL A 348 -0.37 -18.72 -5.80
C VAL A 348 0.46 -18.41 -7.02
N SER A 349 1.55 -17.67 -6.82
CA SER A 349 2.47 -17.29 -7.88
C SER A 349 3.90 -17.59 -7.45
N TRP A 350 4.78 -17.80 -8.43
CA TRP A 350 6.22 -17.80 -8.21
C TRP A 350 6.84 -16.49 -8.70
N TRP A 351 7.93 -16.08 -8.05
CA TRP A 351 8.65 -14.88 -8.43
C TRP A 351 9.62 -15.15 -9.60
N ASP A 352 9.42 -14.48 -10.73
CA ASP A 352 10.33 -14.48 -11.86
C ASP A 352 11.34 -13.34 -11.73
N ALA A 353 12.50 -13.64 -11.17
CA ALA A 353 13.58 -12.67 -11.00
C ALA A 353 14.13 -12.11 -12.33
N SER A 354 13.95 -12.81 -13.45
CA SER A 354 14.42 -12.33 -14.76
C SER A 354 13.51 -11.26 -15.37
N LEU A 355 12.22 -11.33 -15.03
CA LEU A 355 11.19 -10.43 -15.52
C LEU A 355 10.67 -9.46 -14.43
N GLU A 356 11.24 -9.56 -13.22
CA GLU A 356 10.85 -8.83 -12.00
C GLU A 356 9.33 -8.82 -11.78
N ARG A 357 8.70 -9.99 -11.89
CA ARG A 357 7.24 -10.13 -11.81
C ARG A 357 6.77 -11.43 -11.18
N TRP A 358 5.53 -11.42 -10.69
CA TRP A 358 4.84 -12.63 -10.25
C TRP A 358 4.27 -13.40 -11.45
N SER A 359 4.36 -14.72 -11.41
CA SER A 359 3.85 -15.59 -12.46
C SER A 359 3.07 -16.77 -11.89
N THR A 360 1.91 -17.04 -12.50
CA THR A 360 1.08 -18.22 -12.21
C THR A 360 1.41 -19.40 -13.14
N GLU A 361 2.37 -19.24 -14.05
CA GLU A 361 2.69 -20.24 -15.06
C GLU A 361 3.16 -21.55 -14.43
N GLY A 362 2.48 -22.65 -14.75
CA GLY A 362 2.80 -23.98 -14.26
C GLY A 362 2.28 -24.26 -12.84
N ILE A 363 1.44 -23.39 -12.27
CA ILE A 363 0.74 -23.62 -11.00
C ILE A 363 -0.69 -24.11 -11.29
N SER A 364 -1.17 -25.07 -10.52
CA SER A 364 -2.50 -25.68 -10.67
C SER A 364 -3.02 -26.27 -9.36
N GLU A 365 -4.30 -26.68 -9.34
CA GLU A 365 -4.92 -27.41 -8.22
C GLU A 365 -4.71 -26.74 -6.85
N ILE A 366 -4.89 -25.41 -6.81
CA ILE A 366 -4.80 -24.63 -5.57
C ILE A 366 -6.01 -24.97 -4.68
N THR A 367 -5.73 -25.33 -3.44
CA THR A 367 -6.72 -25.68 -2.42
C THR A 367 -6.41 -24.89 -1.15
N TRP A 368 -7.46 -24.35 -0.52
CA TRP A 368 -7.40 -23.60 0.73
C TRP A 368 -8.31 -24.25 1.75
N GLU A 369 -7.72 -24.68 2.86
CA GLU A 369 -8.42 -25.24 4.01
C GLU A 369 -8.46 -24.21 5.13
N GLU A 370 -9.61 -23.54 5.29
CA GLU A 370 -9.78 -22.43 6.25
C GLU A 370 -9.57 -22.88 7.71
N ASP A 371 -10.14 -24.03 8.10
CA ASP A 371 -10.07 -24.55 9.48
C ASP A 371 -8.63 -24.85 9.94
N THR A 372 -7.80 -25.39 9.06
CA THR A 372 -6.40 -25.75 9.34
C THR A 372 -5.43 -24.63 8.95
N ARG A 373 -5.92 -23.61 8.23
CA ARG A 373 -5.15 -22.56 7.54
C ARG A 373 -4.07 -23.12 6.63
N LYS A 374 -4.37 -24.20 5.92
CA LYS A 374 -3.43 -24.90 5.04
C LYS A 374 -3.72 -24.56 3.59
N ILE A 375 -2.70 -24.08 2.88
CA ILE A 375 -2.75 -23.94 1.42
C ILE A 375 -1.98 -25.09 0.77
N SER A 376 -2.53 -25.69 -0.28
CA SER A 376 -1.84 -26.70 -1.10
C SER A 376 -1.98 -26.39 -2.58
N PHE A 377 -0.94 -26.60 -3.36
CA PHE A 377 -0.95 -26.37 -4.80
C PHE A 377 0.05 -27.29 -5.52
N PHE A 378 -0.13 -27.44 -6.82
CA PHE A 378 0.78 -28.18 -7.69
C PHE A 378 1.58 -27.22 -8.56
N THR A 379 2.89 -27.44 -8.69
CA THR A 379 3.80 -26.61 -9.49
C THR A 379 4.66 -27.46 -10.42
N ALA A 380 4.81 -27.03 -11.68
CA ALA A 380 5.68 -27.65 -12.67
C ALA A 380 7.17 -27.29 -12.49
N ARG A 381 7.50 -26.39 -11.55
CA ARG A 381 8.87 -25.92 -11.27
C ARG A 381 9.16 -25.82 -9.79
N LEU A 382 10.44 -25.76 -9.43
CA LEU A 382 10.88 -25.41 -8.07
C LEU A 382 11.39 -23.97 -8.08
N ALA A 383 10.80 -23.13 -7.24
CA ALA A 383 11.00 -21.68 -7.23
C ALA A 383 10.69 -21.10 -5.84
N SER A 384 10.56 -19.78 -5.76
CA SER A 384 10.04 -19.09 -4.58
C SER A 384 8.59 -18.70 -4.83
N PHE A 385 7.67 -19.20 -4.00
CA PHE A 385 6.23 -19.06 -4.15
C PHE A 385 5.64 -18.22 -3.02
N SER A 386 4.54 -17.53 -3.30
CA SER A 386 3.72 -16.85 -2.31
C SER A 386 2.25 -16.87 -2.73
N ILE A 387 1.34 -16.67 -1.78
CA ILE A 387 -0.03 -16.28 -2.12
C ILE A 387 0.05 -14.85 -2.64
N THR A 388 -0.48 -14.58 -3.82
CA THR A 388 -0.45 -13.22 -4.38
C THR A 388 -1.85 -12.64 -4.54
N GLN A 389 -1.93 -11.33 -4.42
CA GLN A 389 -3.13 -10.55 -4.74
C GLN A 389 -2.73 -9.20 -5.34
N GLU A 390 -3.67 -8.57 -6.03
CA GLU A 390 -3.50 -7.21 -6.53
C GLU A 390 -3.30 -6.22 -5.39
N ARG A 391 -2.31 -5.32 -5.53
CA ARG A 391 -2.01 -4.27 -4.53
C ARG A 391 -3.17 -3.29 -4.37
N HIS A 392 -4.00 -3.14 -5.40
CA HIS A 392 -5.12 -2.21 -5.46
C HIS A 392 -6.48 -2.90 -5.22
N ILE A 393 -6.50 -4.15 -4.75
CA ILE A 393 -7.75 -4.93 -4.58
C ILE A 393 -8.80 -4.27 -3.68
N ASP A 394 -8.37 -3.38 -2.78
CA ASP A 394 -9.24 -2.62 -1.86
C ASP A 394 -9.55 -1.19 -2.35
N LEU A 395 -9.07 -0.83 -3.55
CA LEU A 395 -9.25 0.47 -4.20
C LEU A 395 -10.16 0.36 -5.44
N PRO A 396 -10.78 1.48 -5.87
CA PRO A 396 -10.94 2.71 -5.11
C PRO A 396 -11.83 2.48 -3.88
N TYR A 397 -11.71 3.35 -2.88
CA TYR A 397 -12.66 3.41 -1.78
C TYR A 397 -14.03 3.82 -2.32
N LYS A 398 -15.10 3.22 -1.81
CA LYS A 398 -16.47 3.61 -2.19
C LYS A 398 -16.88 4.94 -1.55
N HIS A 399 -16.44 5.16 -0.32
CA HIS A 399 -16.55 6.42 0.42
C HIS A 399 -15.70 6.33 1.68
N TRP A 400 -15.45 7.47 2.30
CA TRP A 400 -14.91 7.57 3.65
C TRP A 400 -15.54 8.75 4.39
N ASN A 401 -15.54 8.67 5.72
CA ASN A 401 -15.94 9.78 6.56
C ASN A 401 -15.20 9.78 7.89
N MET A 402 -15.07 10.97 8.47
CA MET A 402 -14.56 11.21 9.80
C MET A 402 -15.68 11.80 10.65
N ARG A 403 -15.79 11.31 11.88
CA ARG A 403 -16.77 11.80 12.86
C ARG A 403 -16.06 12.06 14.19
N PRO A 404 -16.13 13.27 14.75
CA PRO A 404 -15.59 13.53 16.08
C PRO A 404 -16.36 12.72 17.12
N CYS A 405 -15.61 12.19 18.08
CA CYS A 405 -16.14 11.35 19.16
C CYS A 405 -15.85 11.95 20.53
N ASP A 406 -14.81 12.77 20.63
CA ASP A 406 -14.35 13.52 21.79
C ASP A 406 -13.44 14.67 21.31
N ASP A 407 -13.03 15.57 22.20
CA ASP A 407 -12.26 16.80 21.88
C ASP A 407 -11.00 16.54 21.03
N LEU A 408 -10.32 15.41 21.24
CA LEU A 408 -9.11 15.01 20.50
C LEU A 408 -9.21 13.56 20.01
N THR A 409 -10.41 13.13 19.64
CA THR A 409 -10.65 11.78 19.11
C THR A 409 -11.63 11.80 17.95
N VAL A 410 -11.23 11.22 16.83
CA VAL A 410 -12.07 11.10 15.63
C VAL A 410 -12.13 9.65 15.17
N GLU A 411 -13.32 9.20 14.76
CA GLU A 411 -13.53 7.91 14.11
C GLU A 411 -13.51 8.09 12.60
N LEU A 412 -12.52 7.48 11.94
CA LEU A 412 -12.43 7.39 10.48
C LEU A 412 -13.04 6.06 10.03
N THR A 413 -14.09 6.13 9.22
CA THR A 413 -14.68 4.98 8.53
C THR A 413 -14.30 5.02 7.07
N VAL A 414 -13.74 3.93 6.54
CA VAL A 414 -13.36 3.77 5.14
C VAL A 414 -14.04 2.54 4.58
N GLN A 415 -14.96 2.75 3.64
CA GLN A 415 -15.58 1.68 2.89
C GLN A 415 -14.69 1.31 1.70
N ALA A 416 -13.79 0.34 1.91
CA ALA A 416 -12.99 -0.25 0.84
C ALA A 416 -13.80 -1.23 0.00
N ALA A 417 -13.20 -1.79 -1.06
CA ALA A 417 -13.87 -2.74 -1.95
C ALA A 417 -14.35 -4.01 -1.21
N ARG A 418 -13.49 -4.59 -0.36
CA ARG A 418 -13.77 -5.86 0.36
C ARG A 418 -14.28 -5.66 1.79
N TYR A 419 -13.86 -4.59 2.49
CA TYR A 419 -14.11 -4.41 3.93
C TYR A 419 -14.54 -2.97 4.26
N GLU A 420 -15.34 -2.83 5.31
CA GLU A 420 -15.52 -1.55 6.01
C GLU A 420 -14.53 -1.49 7.17
N LEU A 421 -13.60 -0.56 7.10
CA LEU A 421 -12.55 -0.38 8.09
C LEU A 421 -12.89 0.81 8.96
N ARG A 422 -12.80 0.64 10.28
CA ARG A 422 -13.04 1.70 11.25
C ARG A 422 -11.79 1.92 12.07
N PHE A 423 -11.31 3.15 12.09
CA PHE A 423 -10.14 3.59 12.84
C PHE A 423 -10.55 4.61 13.88
N MET A 424 -9.85 4.60 15.01
CA MET A 424 -9.90 5.69 15.97
C MET A 424 -8.54 6.41 15.92
N ILE A 425 -8.58 7.72 15.68
CA ILE A 425 -7.42 8.60 15.65
C ILE A 425 -7.48 9.50 16.90
N SER A 426 -6.35 9.63 17.60
CA SER A 426 -6.20 10.45 18.80
C SER A 426 -4.80 11.08 18.86
N GLU A 427 -4.52 11.87 19.89
CA GLU A 427 -3.16 12.39 20.15
C GLU A 427 -2.09 11.31 20.36
N ASP A 428 -2.50 10.10 20.75
CA ASP A 428 -1.62 8.95 20.95
C ASP A 428 -1.33 8.18 19.65
N GLY A 429 -2.11 8.43 18.59
CA GLY A 429 -1.98 7.79 17.28
C GLY A 429 -3.26 7.13 16.80
N LEU A 430 -3.09 6.07 16.00
CA LEU A 430 -4.12 5.36 15.26
C LEU A 430 -4.34 3.96 15.85
N ARG A 431 -5.61 3.53 15.95
CA ARG A 431 -5.96 2.13 16.25
C ARG A 431 -7.07 1.60 15.36
N LEU A 432 -7.05 0.30 15.09
CA LEU A 432 -8.12 -0.39 14.38
C LEU A 432 -9.29 -0.73 15.34
N LYS A 433 -10.50 -0.30 15.00
CA LYS A 433 -11.77 -0.60 15.71
C LYS A 433 -12.53 -1.75 15.05
N GLY A 434 -12.40 -1.92 13.73
CA GLY A 434 -13.01 -3.03 13.00
C GLY A 434 -12.61 -3.08 11.52
N PRO A 435 -12.93 -4.17 10.81
CA PRO A 435 -13.82 -5.25 11.24
C PRO A 435 -13.15 -6.19 12.25
N GLN A 436 -13.96 -6.80 13.12
CA GLN A 436 -13.45 -7.73 14.13
C GLN A 436 -13.34 -9.13 13.53
N MET A 437 -12.13 -9.50 13.12
CA MET A 437 -11.81 -10.80 12.53
C MET A 437 -10.67 -11.45 13.32
N PRO A 438 -10.62 -12.80 13.45
CA PRO A 438 -9.53 -13.50 14.14
C PRO A 438 -8.15 -13.06 13.68
N GLU A 439 -7.98 -12.83 12.38
CA GLU A 439 -6.74 -12.41 11.72
C GLU A 439 -6.25 -11.04 12.20
N LEU A 440 -7.18 -10.13 12.53
CA LEU A 440 -6.85 -8.75 12.87
C LEU A 440 -6.72 -8.52 14.38
N LEU A 441 -6.97 -9.53 15.23
CA LEU A 441 -6.99 -9.34 16.68
C LEU A 441 -5.66 -8.85 17.25
N ASP A 442 -4.53 -9.31 16.72
CA ASP A 442 -3.20 -8.92 17.19
C ASP A 442 -2.80 -7.52 16.72
N VAL A 443 -3.45 -7.01 15.66
CA VAL A 443 -3.34 -5.62 15.20
C VAL A 443 -4.25 -4.71 16.04
N MET A 444 -5.41 -5.21 16.47
CA MET A 444 -6.37 -4.45 17.28
C MET A 444 -5.97 -4.34 18.76
N PHE A 445 -5.23 -5.32 19.30
CA PHE A 445 -5.00 -5.45 20.74
C PHE A 445 -3.56 -5.82 21.12
N GLU A 446 -3.12 -5.43 22.31
CA GLU A 446 -1.78 -5.77 22.83
C GLU A 446 -1.64 -7.26 23.18
N ALA A 447 -0.44 -7.82 22.92
CA ALA A 447 -0.08 -9.19 23.28
C ALA A 447 -0.07 -9.37 24.82
N GLY A 448 -0.70 -10.44 25.32
CA GLY A 448 -0.74 -10.76 26.75
C GLY A 448 -1.93 -10.21 27.54
N SER A 449 -2.91 -9.59 26.88
CA SER A 449 -4.06 -8.97 27.54
C SER A 449 -5.23 -9.92 27.88
N GLY A 450 -4.97 -11.23 28.11
CA GLY A 450 -5.97 -12.09 28.76
C GLY A 450 -5.67 -13.59 28.83
N GLU A 451 -5.49 -14.11 30.05
CA GLU A 451 -5.66 -15.53 30.40
C GLU A 451 -7.15 -15.95 30.55
N ALA A 452 -8.10 -15.04 30.28
CA ALA A 452 -9.52 -15.29 30.48
C ALA A 452 -10.35 -14.93 29.23
N GLY A 453 -10.27 -15.78 28.19
CA GLY A 453 -11.36 -16.20 27.31
C GLY A 453 -12.31 -15.20 26.60
N GLY A 454 -12.16 -13.88 26.72
CA GLY A 454 -13.07 -12.91 26.12
C GLY A 454 -12.39 -11.64 25.62
N LEU A 455 -12.98 -11.01 24.60
CA LEU A 455 -12.54 -9.73 24.01
C LEU A 455 -12.64 -8.55 24.99
N SER A 456 -13.41 -8.69 26.08
CA SER A 456 -13.77 -7.63 27.02
C SER A 456 -12.68 -7.21 28.02
N GLY A 457 -11.45 -7.73 27.90
CA GLY A 457 -10.31 -7.36 28.76
C GLY A 457 -9.05 -6.95 28.01
N ARG A 458 -9.08 -6.98 26.67
CA ARG A 458 -7.90 -6.71 25.85
C ARG A 458 -7.64 -5.21 25.74
N ARG A 459 -6.40 -4.79 25.98
CA ARG A 459 -6.00 -3.38 25.81
C ARG A 459 -5.93 -3.06 24.32
N PRO A 460 -6.62 -2.00 23.85
CA PRO A 460 -6.51 -1.56 22.46
C PRO A 460 -5.07 -1.20 22.12
N ARG A 461 -4.60 -1.67 20.97
CA ARG A 461 -3.26 -1.38 20.47
C ARG A 461 -3.30 -0.08 19.67
N VAL A 462 -2.56 0.91 20.14
CA VAL A 462 -2.34 2.18 19.42
C VAL A 462 -0.97 2.15 18.77
N ARG A 463 -0.88 2.65 17.54
CA ARG A 463 0.34 2.73 16.72
C ARG A 463 0.39 4.08 16.03
N SER A 464 1.54 4.46 15.47
CA SER A 464 1.56 5.58 14.53
C SER A 464 0.77 5.21 13.26
N PRO A 465 0.26 6.19 12.49
CA PRO A 465 -0.48 5.93 11.26
C PRO A 465 0.22 4.97 10.29
N ALA A 466 1.49 5.20 9.95
CA ALA A 466 2.21 4.34 9.01
C ALA A 466 2.48 2.95 9.59
N THR A 467 2.82 2.83 10.87
CA THR A 467 3.05 1.53 11.49
C THR A 467 1.78 0.67 11.45
N LEU A 468 0.61 1.22 11.81
CA LEU A 468 -0.64 0.45 11.75
C LEU A 468 -0.97 0.04 10.30
N LEU A 469 -0.86 0.95 9.35
CA LEU A 469 -1.18 0.67 7.96
C LEU A 469 -0.21 -0.35 7.34
N ASN A 470 1.07 -0.33 7.75
CA ASN A 470 2.03 -1.36 7.36
C ASN A 470 1.72 -2.73 8.00
N GLU A 471 1.33 -2.77 9.29
CA GLU A 471 0.85 -4.01 9.93
C GLU A 471 -0.38 -4.59 9.21
N LEU A 472 -1.30 -3.74 8.76
CA LEU A 472 -2.47 -4.15 7.95
C LEU A 472 -2.06 -4.67 6.57
N ARG A 473 -1.04 -4.06 5.95
CA ARG A 473 -0.48 -4.54 4.67
C ARG A 473 0.05 -5.97 4.80
N GLU A 474 0.75 -6.30 5.89
CA GLU A 474 1.22 -7.68 6.17
C GLU A 474 0.05 -8.66 6.36
N CYS A 475 -1.10 -8.17 6.83
CA CYS A 475 -2.34 -8.95 6.91
C CYS A 475 -3.03 -9.11 5.54
N GLY A 476 -2.55 -8.47 4.47
CA GLY A 476 -3.17 -8.48 3.14
C GLY A 476 -4.19 -7.36 2.90
N LEU A 477 -4.17 -6.29 3.71
CA LEU A 477 -4.97 -5.07 3.52
C LEU A 477 -4.06 -3.90 3.18
N ASN A 478 -3.89 -3.62 1.89
CA ASN A 478 -3.03 -2.53 1.45
C ASN A 478 -3.79 -1.20 1.40
N LEU A 479 -3.59 -0.38 2.44
CA LEU A 479 -4.23 0.93 2.60
C LEU A 479 -3.22 2.09 2.48
N MET A 480 -2.03 1.82 1.95
CA MET A 480 -1.03 2.83 1.59
C MET A 480 -0.80 2.79 0.08
N PRO A 481 -1.81 3.23 -0.71
CA PRO A 481 -1.70 3.20 -2.16
C PRO A 481 -0.62 4.19 -2.64
N LYS A 482 0.02 3.85 -3.75
CA LYS A 482 0.91 4.73 -4.50
C LYS A 482 0.16 5.28 -5.71
N ASN A 483 0.57 6.42 -6.24
CA ASN A 483 -0.05 6.98 -7.46
C ASN A 483 0.00 6.00 -8.64
N SER A 484 1.04 5.15 -8.73
CA SER A 484 1.14 4.08 -9.75
C SER A 484 0.05 3.01 -9.64
N ASP A 485 -0.60 2.88 -8.48
CA ASP A 485 -1.69 1.93 -8.31
C ASP A 485 -2.96 2.39 -9.07
N ALA A 486 -3.06 3.69 -9.39
CA ALA A 486 -4.13 4.21 -10.24
C ALA A 486 -3.99 3.77 -11.70
N ASP A 487 -2.81 3.38 -12.17
CA ASP A 487 -2.61 2.85 -13.53
C ASP A 487 -3.41 1.54 -13.75
N GLN A 488 -3.81 0.87 -12.66
CA GLN A 488 -4.64 -0.33 -12.69
C GLN A 488 -6.14 -0.05 -12.56
N LEU A 489 -6.53 1.21 -12.34
CA LEU A 489 -7.91 1.63 -12.12
C LEU A 489 -8.44 2.39 -13.34
N GLU A 490 -9.53 1.90 -13.93
CA GLU A 490 -10.12 2.54 -15.10
C GLU A 490 -10.76 3.89 -14.75
N GLY A 491 -10.34 4.95 -15.44
CA GLY A 491 -10.92 6.29 -15.30
C GLY A 491 -10.60 7.00 -13.98
N TYR A 492 -9.52 6.60 -13.29
CA TYR A 492 -9.05 7.29 -12.09
C TYR A 492 -7.80 8.11 -12.37
N THR A 493 -7.80 9.37 -11.91
CA THR A 493 -6.62 10.24 -11.95
C THR A 493 -6.31 10.71 -10.52
N PRO A 494 -5.16 10.33 -9.95
CA PRO A 494 -4.76 10.81 -8.63
C PRO A 494 -4.73 12.33 -8.54
N LYS A 495 -5.11 12.88 -7.39
CA LYS A 495 -5.05 14.32 -7.16
C LYS A 495 -3.60 14.77 -7.01
N HIS A 496 -3.32 16.00 -7.44
CA HIS A 496 -1.99 16.61 -7.29
C HIS A 496 -1.53 16.58 -5.83
N PRO A 497 -0.26 16.26 -5.55
CA PRO A 497 0.28 16.24 -4.20
C PRO A 497 0.01 17.52 -3.41
N GLU A 498 0.09 18.68 -4.06
CA GLU A 498 -0.14 19.99 -3.45
C GLU A 498 -1.61 20.18 -3.05
N THR A 499 -2.55 19.71 -3.89
CA THR A 499 -3.99 19.78 -3.59
C THR A 499 -4.33 18.89 -2.40
N GLN A 500 -3.77 17.68 -2.35
CA GLN A 500 -3.92 16.78 -1.22
C GLN A 500 -3.30 17.34 0.06
N ALA A 501 -2.06 17.86 -0.02
CA ALA A 501 -1.38 18.45 1.12
C ALA A 501 -2.15 19.65 1.69
N ARG A 502 -2.71 20.51 0.83
CA ARG A 502 -3.58 21.61 1.24
C ARG A 502 -4.82 21.12 1.97
N ALA A 503 -5.56 20.20 1.34
CA ALA A 503 -6.79 19.66 1.89
C ALA A 503 -6.55 18.96 3.23
N TYR A 504 -5.56 18.05 3.31
CA TYR A 504 -5.28 17.32 4.55
C TYR A 504 -4.77 18.22 5.66
N SER A 505 -3.98 19.25 5.34
CA SER A 505 -3.55 20.24 6.34
C SER A 505 -4.75 21.00 6.92
N ASP A 506 -5.72 21.38 6.09
CA ASP A 506 -6.84 22.20 6.54
C ASP A 506 -7.94 21.35 7.21
N LEU A 507 -8.20 20.14 6.71
CA LEU A 507 -9.21 19.23 7.25
C LEU A 507 -8.82 18.64 8.61
N SER A 508 -7.53 18.36 8.81
CA SER A 508 -7.04 17.85 10.10
C SER A 508 -7.24 18.83 11.25
N GLU A 509 -7.23 20.13 10.96
CA GLU A 509 -7.43 21.19 11.97
C GLU A 509 -8.87 21.24 12.48
N ILE A 510 -9.84 20.79 11.69
CA ILE A 510 -11.28 20.86 12.03
C ILE A 510 -11.88 19.49 12.41
N ALA A 511 -11.12 18.41 12.29
CA ALA A 511 -11.59 17.03 12.45
C ALA A 511 -12.15 16.69 13.85
N ALA A 512 -11.84 17.49 14.86
CA ALA A 512 -12.38 17.36 16.21
C ALA A 512 -13.81 17.92 16.36
N TYR A 513 -14.30 18.71 15.41
CA TYR A 513 -15.57 19.44 15.55
C TYR A 513 -16.50 19.31 14.35
N TYR A 514 -15.99 18.77 13.24
CA TYR A 514 -16.75 18.61 12.01
C TYR A 514 -16.81 17.14 11.60
N ASP A 515 -17.98 16.71 11.19
CA ASP A 515 -18.10 15.56 10.29
C ASP A 515 -17.46 15.94 8.96
N ILE A 516 -16.57 15.10 8.47
CA ILE A 516 -15.91 15.28 7.17
C ILE A 516 -16.22 14.05 6.34
N ALA A 517 -16.76 14.20 5.13
CA ALA A 517 -17.10 13.09 4.27
C ALA A 517 -16.53 13.27 2.86
N SER A 518 -16.17 12.15 2.23
CA SER A 518 -15.81 12.11 0.82
C SER A 518 -16.96 12.56 -0.07
N SER A 519 -16.63 12.99 -1.28
CA SER A 519 -17.60 13.24 -2.34
C SER A 519 -17.39 12.34 -3.56
N VAL A 520 -18.49 11.83 -4.13
CA VAL A 520 -18.46 11.03 -5.37
C VAL A 520 -17.94 11.82 -6.59
N HIS A 521 -17.97 13.15 -6.52
CA HIS A 521 -17.50 14.01 -7.61
C HIS A 521 -15.98 13.97 -7.79
N ASN A 522 -15.21 13.48 -6.81
CA ASN A 522 -13.74 13.46 -6.90
C ASN A 522 -13.23 12.64 -8.08
N LYS A 523 -13.93 11.58 -8.45
CA LYS A 523 -13.58 10.73 -9.60
C LYS A 523 -13.53 11.53 -10.92
N ASP A 524 -14.49 12.43 -11.12
CA ASP A 524 -14.64 13.19 -12.37
C ASP A 524 -13.96 14.56 -12.33
N LEU A 525 -13.60 15.04 -11.13
CA LEU A 525 -12.87 16.31 -10.97
C LEU A 525 -11.42 16.18 -11.48
N PRO A 526 -10.86 17.26 -12.04
CA PRO A 526 -9.48 17.25 -12.50
C PRO A 526 -8.51 17.10 -11.31
N ALA A 527 -7.25 16.74 -11.61
CA ALA A 527 -6.28 16.36 -10.59
C ALA A 527 -5.95 17.49 -9.60
N GLU A 528 -6.04 18.74 -10.04
CA GLU A 528 -5.82 19.93 -9.22
C GLU A 528 -7.02 20.34 -8.35
N ARG A 529 -8.12 19.56 -8.36
CA ARG A 529 -9.33 19.85 -7.58
C ARG A 529 -9.78 18.64 -6.78
N ALA A 530 -10.00 18.85 -5.49
CA ALA A 530 -10.59 17.86 -4.60
C ALA A 530 -11.79 18.45 -3.88
N LEU A 531 -12.83 17.65 -3.67
CA LEU A 531 -14.07 18.05 -3.04
C LEU A 531 -14.34 17.19 -1.81
N VAL A 532 -14.72 17.82 -0.71
CA VAL A 532 -15.21 17.15 0.50
C VAL A 532 -16.48 17.83 0.98
N ARG A 533 -17.22 17.12 1.83
CA ARG A 533 -18.40 17.65 2.52
C ARG A 533 -18.10 17.78 4.00
N ILE A 534 -18.51 18.88 4.60
CA ILE A 534 -18.35 19.11 6.03
C ILE A 534 -19.69 19.46 6.69
N ARG A 535 -19.89 19.02 7.93
CA ARG A 535 -21.00 19.44 8.78
C ARG A 535 -20.49 19.64 10.21
N GLU A 536 -20.89 20.71 10.85
CA GLU A 536 -20.60 20.95 12.26
C GLU A 536 -21.20 19.81 13.13
N ASN A 537 -20.43 19.31 14.10
CA ASN A 537 -20.81 18.22 14.99
C ASN A 537 -20.16 18.36 16.38
N GLU A 538 -20.44 19.48 17.06
CA GLU A 538 -19.87 19.77 18.38
C GLU A 538 -20.37 18.86 19.50
N LEU A 539 -21.49 18.17 19.28
CA LEU A 539 -22.11 17.28 20.26
C LEU A 539 -21.75 15.80 20.02
N HIS A 540 -20.84 15.52 19.09
CA HIS A 540 -20.36 14.17 18.74
C HIS A 540 -21.48 13.19 18.36
N GLU A 541 -22.54 13.73 17.77
CA GLU A 541 -23.73 13.00 17.35
C GLU A 541 -23.38 12.00 16.23
N VAL A 542 -24.11 10.90 16.18
CA VAL A 542 -23.92 9.87 15.15
C VAL A 542 -24.82 10.20 13.96
N PHE A 543 -24.21 10.55 12.85
CA PHE A 543 -24.91 10.78 11.60
C PHE A 543 -24.40 9.87 10.50
N ASN A 544 -25.29 9.53 9.57
CA ASN A 544 -24.93 8.81 8.37
C ASN A 544 -24.66 9.81 7.23
N PRO A 545 -23.40 10.01 6.79
CA PRO A 545 -23.08 10.96 5.73
C PRO A 545 -23.60 10.53 4.35
N MET A 546 -24.08 9.30 4.23
CA MET A 546 -24.67 8.74 3.02
C MET A 546 -26.19 8.82 3.00
N ASP A 547 -26.82 9.38 4.05
CA ASP A 547 -28.26 9.62 4.08
C ASP A 547 -28.62 10.78 3.12
N PRO A 548 -29.40 10.54 2.04
CA PRO A 548 -29.77 11.59 1.10
C PRO A 548 -30.58 12.72 1.76
N ASP A 549 -31.35 12.41 2.80
CA ASP A 549 -32.17 13.41 3.50
C ASP A 549 -31.30 14.35 4.37
N GLY A 550 -30.11 13.88 4.78
CA GLY A 550 -29.13 14.65 5.55
C GLY A 550 -28.11 15.43 4.72
N ASP A 551 -28.07 15.25 3.39
CA ASP A 551 -27.09 15.92 2.51
C ASP A 551 -27.23 17.45 2.55
N ALA A 552 -28.44 17.96 2.82
CA ALA A 552 -28.73 19.39 2.94
C ALA A 552 -28.05 20.06 4.16
N ASP A 553 -27.66 19.29 5.17
CA ASP A 553 -26.95 19.81 6.34
C ASP A 553 -25.44 19.97 6.08
N TYR A 554 -24.93 19.35 5.01
CA TYR A 554 -23.53 19.46 4.63
C TYR A 554 -23.24 20.69 3.78
N GLN A 555 -22.03 21.20 3.91
CA GLN A 555 -21.45 22.20 3.03
C GLN A 555 -20.35 21.54 2.19
N ALA A 556 -20.27 21.90 0.91
CA ALA A 556 -19.25 21.40 0.01
C ALA A 556 -18.04 22.33 -0.02
N LEU A 557 -16.85 21.76 0.20
CA LEU A 557 -15.58 22.47 0.25
C LEU A 557 -14.65 21.94 -0.84
N MET A 558 -14.22 22.84 -1.72
CA MET A 558 -13.31 22.54 -2.82
C MET A 558 -11.90 23.03 -2.50
N PHE A 559 -10.92 22.16 -2.74
CA PHE A 559 -9.51 22.41 -2.56
C PHE A 559 -8.77 22.45 -3.90
N PHE A 560 -7.78 23.31 -3.96
CA PHE A 560 -6.82 23.52 -5.04
C PHE A 560 -5.39 23.44 -4.45
N PRO A 561 -4.31 23.48 -5.26
CA PRO A 561 -2.94 23.47 -4.75
C PRO A 561 -2.63 24.55 -3.70
N ASP A 562 -3.15 25.76 -3.90
CA ASP A 562 -2.79 26.97 -3.16
C ASP A 562 -3.96 27.65 -2.45
N LYS A 563 -5.19 27.15 -2.65
CA LYS A 563 -6.43 27.77 -2.15
C LYS A 563 -7.55 26.78 -1.90
N CYS A 564 -8.61 27.24 -1.25
CA CYS A 564 -9.86 26.51 -1.07
C CYS A 564 -11.07 27.47 -1.05
N CYS A 565 -12.27 26.94 -1.25
CA CYS A 565 -13.52 27.70 -1.16
C CYS A 565 -14.73 26.79 -0.95
N PHE A 566 -15.82 27.38 -0.46
CA PHE A 566 -17.12 26.72 -0.45
C PHE A 566 -17.75 26.76 -1.84
N VAL A 567 -18.36 25.65 -2.24
CA VAL A 567 -19.01 25.47 -3.56
C VAL A 567 -20.43 24.92 -3.39
N GLN A 568 -21.19 24.88 -4.49
CA GLN A 568 -22.60 24.47 -4.47
C GLN A 568 -22.82 22.98 -4.81
N SER A 569 -21.78 22.16 -4.91
CA SER A 569 -21.89 20.76 -5.36
C SER A 569 -21.96 19.77 -4.20
N LEU A 570 -23.18 19.38 -3.82
CA LEU A 570 -23.45 18.24 -2.94
C LEU A 570 -23.67 16.95 -3.75
N GLU A 571 -23.86 15.81 -3.09
CA GLU A 571 -23.89 14.49 -3.75
C GLU A 571 -25.03 14.36 -4.76
N GLY A 572 -26.19 14.95 -4.47
CA GLY A 572 -27.36 14.93 -5.35
C GLY A 572 -27.23 15.74 -6.65
N ILE A 573 -26.15 16.52 -6.83
CA ILE A 573 -26.00 17.45 -7.94
C ILE A 573 -25.04 16.87 -8.99
N SER A 574 -25.57 16.48 -10.15
CA SER A 574 -24.78 15.98 -11.28
C SER A 574 -25.07 16.77 -12.58
N PRO A 575 -24.05 17.24 -13.33
CA PRO A 575 -22.62 17.15 -13.02
C PRO A 575 -22.23 18.07 -11.84
N CYS A 576 -21.01 17.87 -11.33
CA CYS A 576 -20.45 18.67 -10.24
C CYS A 576 -20.56 20.18 -10.52
N ARG A 577 -21.11 20.95 -9.57
CA ARG A 577 -21.23 22.41 -9.64
C ARG A 577 -20.05 23.09 -8.96
N GLU A 578 -19.05 23.41 -9.75
CA GLU A 578 -17.79 24.02 -9.26
C GLU A 578 -17.91 25.53 -8.95
N ALA A 579 -19.07 26.14 -9.22
CA ALA A 579 -19.32 27.53 -8.87
C ALA A 579 -19.28 27.73 -7.35
N MET A 580 -18.60 28.80 -6.93
CA MET A 580 -18.52 29.20 -5.53
C MET A 580 -19.91 29.41 -4.92
N ALA A 581 -20.04 29.09 -3.64
CA ALA A 581 -21.24 29.40 -2.86
C ALA A 581 -21.48 30.93 -2.82
N PRO A 582 -22.74 31.40 -2.80
CA PRO A 582 -23.04 32.82 -2.83
C PRO A 582 -22.37 33.57 -1.68
N GLY A 583 -21.62 34.64 -1.99
CA GLY A 583 -20.90 35.44 -1.00
C GLY A 583 -19.53 34.89 -0.61
N HIS A 584 -19.12 33.74 -1.13
CA HIS A 584 -17.79 33.18 -0.88
C HIS A 584 -16.80 33.54 -1.98
N VAL A 585 -15.54 33.64 -1.59
CA VAL A 585 -14.38 33.71 -2.48
C VAL A 585 -13.38 32.62 -2.08
N THR A 586 -12.32 32.47 -2.86
CA THR A 586 -11.20 31.59 -2.55
C THR A 586 -10.26 32.22 -1.53
N HIS A 587 -9.72 31.38 -0.65
CA HIS A 587 -8.75 31.75 0.36
C HIS A 587 -7.59 30.76 0.43
N SER A 588 -6.44 31.19 0.97
CA SER A 588 -5.24 30.35 1.06
C SER A 588 -5.34 29.23 2.12
N SER A 589 -6.36 29.27 2.98
CA SER A 589 -6.69 28.20 3.94
C SER A 589 -8.16 28.17 4.29
N LEU A 590 -8.63 27.02 4.78
CA LEU A 590 -9.99 26.84 5.29
C LEU A 590 -10.26 27.72 6.52
N TYR A 591 -9.24 27.93 7.37
CA TYR A 591 -9.32 28.90 8.47
C TYR A 591 -9.80 30.26 7.98
N LEU A 592 -9.22 30.77 6.88
CA LEU A 592 -9.59 32.06 6.32
C LEU A 592 -10.95 32.05 5.64
N CYS A 593 -11.39 30.91 5.09
CA CYS A 593 -12.75 30.76 4.59
C CYS A 593 -13.79 30.92 5.71
N PHE A 594 -13.47 30.43 6.91
CA PHE A 594 -14.32 30.62 8.09
C PHE A 594 -14.20 32.04 8.66
N ASP A 595 -12.99 32.54 8.89
CA ASP A 595 -12.73 33.86 9.46
C ASP A 595 -13.35 35.00 8.65
N LYS A 596 -13.32 34.86 7.32
CA LYS A 596 -13.90 35.83 6.38
C LYS A 596 -15.30 35.43 5.92
N HIS A 597 -15.94 34.49 6.59
CA HIS A 597 -17.28 34.02 6.23
C HIS A 597 -18.29 35.17 6.32
N PRO A 598 -19.20 35.34 5.33
CA PRO A 598 -20.17 36.45 5.34
C PRO A 598 -21.17 36.39 6.50
N SER A 599 -21.35 35.20 7.10
CA SER A 599 -22.27 34.95 8.21
C SER A 599 -21.71 33.84 9.10
N PRO A 600 -20.68 34.12 9.92
CA PRO A 600 -20.11 33.10 10.79
C PRO A 600 -21.21 32.58 11.71
N GLY A 601 -21.39 31.25 11.76
CA GLY A 601 -22.37 30.63 12.64
C GLY A 601 -22.13 31.02 14.12
N PRO A 602 -23.12 30.81 15.01
CA PRO A 602 -23.02 31.24 16.41
C PRO A 602 -21.83 30.64 17.18
N ALA A 603 -21.32 29.49 16.75
CA ALA A 603 -20.17 28.81 17.35
C ALA A 603 -18.79 29.24 16.78
N HIS A 604 -18.76 30.12 15.77
CA HIS A 604 -17.53 30.44 15.02
C HIS A 604 -16.38 30.97 15.89
N SER A 605 -16.65 31.85 16.85
CA SER A 605 -15.61 32.38 17.75
C SER A 605 -15.06 31.33 18.71
N GLU A 606 -15.90 30.36 19.11
CA GLU A 606 -15.51 29.26 20.00
C GLU A 606 -14.70 28.22 19.22
N GLN A 607 -15.09 27.94 17.97
CA GLN A 607 -14.34 27.09 17.05
C GLN A 607 -12.93 27.65 16.74
N LEU A 608 -12.79 28.96 16.58
CA LEU A 608 -11.49 29.61 16.38
C LEU A 608 -10.60 29.55 17.64
N GLN A 609 -11.17 29.63 18.85
CA GLN A 609 -10.42 29.45 20.10
C GLN A 609 -9.97 28.00 20.30
N ARG A 610 -10.78 27.04 19.86
CA ARG A 610 -10.48 25.61 19.93
C ARG A 610 -9.36 25.15 18.97
N LEU A 611 -8.91 26.02 18.07
CA LEU A 611 -7.72 25.85 17.22
C LEU A 611 -6.40 26.25 17.92
N GLU A 612 -6.45 26.56 19.21
CA GLU A 612 -5.27 26.86 20.04
C GLU A 612 -4.18 25.79 19.92
N VAL A 613 -2.94 26.26 19.81
CA VAL A 613 -1.77 25.42 19.62
C VAL A 613 -1.32 24.88 20.98
N THR A 614 -1.79 23.68 21.32
CA THR A 614 -1.30 22.90 22.48
C THR A 614 -0.56 21.64 22.02
N THR A 615 0.30 21.08 22.87
CA THR A 615 1.01 19.81 22.60
C THR A 615 0.06 18.70 22.12
N SER A 616 -1.05 18.49 22.83
CA SER A 616 -2.05 17.47 22.53
C SER A 616 -2.76 17.74 21.21
N THR A 617 -3.16 18.99 20.96
CA THR A 617 -3.80 19.41 19.72
C THR A 617 -2.89 19.18 18.51
N VAL A 618 -1.60 19.54 18.60
CA VAL A 618 -0.67 19.39 17.47
C VAL A 618 -0.42 17.92 17.14
N ARG A 619 -0.32 17.03 18.15
CA ARG A 619 -0.17 15.58 17.90
C ARG A 619 -1.43 14.97 17.27
N PHE A 620 -2.62 15.36 17.74
CA PHE A 620 -3.88 14.93 17.16
C PHE A 620 -4.02 15.37 15.69
N VAL A 621 -3.87 16.66 15.42
CA VAL A 621 -3.96 17.23 14.05
C VAL A 621 -2.99 16.51 13.13
N GLU A 622 -1.75 16.30 13.58
CA GLU A 622 -0.75 15.60 12.79
C GLU A 622 -1.12 14.12 12.53
N ALA A 623 -1.62 13.40 13.52
CA ALA A 623 -2.06 12.01 13.34
C ALA A 623 -3.22 11.90 12.33
N VAL A 624 -4.17 12.83 12.35
CA VAL A 624 -5.26 12.90 11.36
C VAL A 624 -4.70 13.21 9.97
N ARG A 625 -3.83 14.23 9.85
CA ARG A 625 -3.19 14.63 8.59
C ARG A 625 -2.40 13.48 7.96
N GLN A 626 -1.55 12.82 8.73
CA GLN A 626 -0.74 11.68 8.29
C GLN A 626 -1.62 10.51 7.86
N THR A 627 -2.68 10.19 8.62
CA THR A 627 -3.61 9.11 8.25
C THR A 627 -4.27 9.39 6.90
N MET A 628 -4.79 10.61 6.67
CA MET A 628 -5.37 10.98 5.38
C MET A 628 -4.35 10.93 4.24
N GLN A 629 -3.14 11.44 4.50
CA GLN A 629 -2.05 11.47 3.52
C GLN A 629 -1.64 10.07 3.10
N LEU A 630 -1.35 9.17 4.05
CA LEU A 630 -0.89 7.82 3.78
C LEU A 630 -1.95 6.99 3.04
N MET A 631 -3.24 7.21 3.36
CA MET A 631 -4.34 6.51 2.71
C MET A 631 -4.76 7.11 1.36
N HIS A 632 -4.23 8.28 0.99
CA HIS A 632 -4.59 9.02 -0.24
C HIS A 632 -6.12 9.21 -0.39
N LEU A 633 -6.81 9.58 0.68
CA LEU A 633 -8.28 9.61 0.77
C LEU A 633 -8.98 10.43 -0.32
N LEU A 634 -8.34 11.44 -0.92
CA LEU A 634 -8.92 12.26 -1.99
C LEU A 634 -8.64 11.74 -3.40
N SER A 635 -7.66 10.84 -3.57
CA SER A 635 -7.25 10.33 -4.89
C SER A 635 -7.91 9.03 -5.28
N PHE A 636 -8.28 8.20 -4.30
CA PHE A 636 -8.84 6.88 -4.52
C PHE A 636 -10.28 6.80 -3.98
N VAL A 637 -11.12 7.80 -4.26
CA VAL A 637 -12.54 7.83 -3.91
C VAL A 637 -13.40 8.26 -5.09
#